data_AF-A0A4U0XX41-F1
#
_entry.id   AF-A0A4U0XX41-F1
#
_cell.length_a   1.000
_cell.length_b   1.000
_cell.length_c   1.000
_cell.angle_alpha   90.00
_cell.angle_beta   90.00
_cell.angle_gamma   90.00
#
_symmetry.space_group_name_H-M   'P 1'
#
loop_
_entity.id
_entity.type
_entity.pdbx_description
1 polymer ?
#
loop_
_entity_poly.entity_id
_entity_poly.type
_entity_poly.pdbx_seq_one_letter_code
_entity_poly.pdbx_strand_id
1 'polypeptide(L)'
;MSERGNFRGGGDGRGNRGDRGGRGGGGERGGRGGGSQAQGGDRKKENIFDLTKYMDKEIMVKFNGGREVTGMLKGYDQLMNLVLDNVKEITKDEEGNTSSRSLGLLVARGTLLVLISPVDGSEEIENPFVQADDDE
;
A
#
# COMPACT_ATOMS: atom_id res chain seq x y z
N MET A 1 -4.48 -12.01 -50.70
CA MET A 1 -3.17 -11.35 -50.69
C MET A 1 -2.80 -11.22 -49.22
N SER A 2 -2.32 -12.28 -48.56
CA SER A 2 -0.93 -12.82 -48.58
C SER A 2 0.04 -11.81 -47.92
N GLU A 3 0.91 -12.12 -46.95
CA GLU A 3 1.58 -13.36 -46.58
C GLU A 3 2.02 -13.34 -45.10
N ARG A 4 2.09 -14.55 -44.50
CA ARG A 4 2.81 -14.85 -43.26
C ARG A 4 4.28 -15.13 -43.61
N GLY A 5 5.22 -14.51 -42.90
CA GLY A 5 6.64 -14.84 -43.00
C GLY A 5 7.01 -16.07 -42.15
N ASN A 6 6.95 -17.26 -42.75
CA ASN A 6 7.63 -18.45 -42.28
C ASN A 6 9.08 -18.45 -42.81
N PHE A 7 10.09 -18.45 -41.93
CA PHE A 7 11.45 -18.82 -42.32
C PHE A 7 11.83 -20.15 -41.65
N ARG A 8 11.95 -21.20 -42.48
CA ARG A 8 12.68 -22.44 -42.23
C ARG A 8 13.77 -22.55 -43.30
N GLY A 9 14.99 -22.87 -42.86
CA GLY A 9 16.14 -23.28 -43.66
C GLY A 9 17.38 -23.12 -42.78
N GLY A 10 18.26 -24.09 -42.54
CA GLY A 10 18.54 -25.35 -43.21
C GLY A 10 20.06 -25.46 -43.39
N GLY A 11 20.67 -26.59 -43.00
CA GLY A 11 22.07 -26.97 -43.28
C GLY A 11 22.97 -26.99 -42.03
N ASP A 12 23.33 -28.15 -41.48
CA ASP A 12 24.38 -29.08 -41.92
C ASP A 12 25.81 -28.53 -41.80
N GLY A 13 26.60 -29.08 -40.88
CA GLY A 13 28.02 -28.73 -40.75
C GLY A 13 28.74 -29.50 -39.65
N ARG A 14 29.41 -30.58 -40.03
CA ARG A 14 30.16 -31.52 -39.20
C ARG A 14 31.49 -30.93 -38.68
N GLY A 15 31.85 -31.32 -37.45
CA GLY A 15 33.22 -31.63 -37.02
C GLY A 15 34.17 -30.47 -36.67
N ASN A 16 34.70 -30.47 -35.44
CA ASN A 16 36.12 -30.78 -35.23
C ASN A 16 36.43 -31.06 -33.75
N ARG A 17 37.07 -32.21 -33.48
CA ARG A 17 37.83 -32.47 -32.25
C ARG A 17 39.23 -31.87 -32.42
N GLY A 18 39.76 -31.25 -31.37
CA GLY A 18 41.18 -31.00 -31.14
C GLY A 18 41.35 -30.55 -29.69
N ASP A 19 41.72 -31.45 -28.77
CA ASP A 19 43.08 -31.78 -28.32
C ASP A 19 43.79 -30.66 -27.52
N ARG A 20 44.12 -31.04 -26.26
CA ARG A 20 45.29 -30.66 -25.44
C ARG A 20 45.40 -29.26 -24.81
N GLY A 21 45.43 -29.32 -23.47
CA GLY A 21 46.69 -29.06 -22.74
C GLY A 21 46.71 -27.76 -21.91
N GLY A 22 46.88 -27.91 -20.60
CA GLY A 22 47.15 -26.77 -19.72
C GLY A 22 47.09 -27.11 -18.23
N ARG A 23 48.14 -27.76 -17.72
CA ARG A 23 48.41 -28.00 -16.30
C ARG A 23 49.40 -26.92 -15.82
N GLY A 24 49.09 -26.23 -14.72
CA GLY A 24 49.99 -25.29 -14.02
C GLY A 24 49.19 -24.14 -13.41
N GLY A 25 49.40 -23.68 -12.18
CA GLY A 25 50.39 -23.94 -11.16
C GLY A 25 49.97 -23.14 -9.92
N GLY A 26 50.47 -23.53 -8.75
CA GLY A 26 50.08 -22.96 -7.46
C GLY A 26 50.38 -21.46 -7.30
N GLY A 27 49.62 -20.85 -6.38
CA GLY A 27 49.79 -19.48 -5.93
C GLY A 27 49.08 -19.30 -4.59
N GLU A 28 49.83 -19.57 -3.52
CA GLU A 28 49.46 -19.33 -2.13
C GLU A 28 49.53 -17.82 -1.81
N ARG A 29 48.66 -17.38 -0.89
CA ARG A 29 48.72 -16.15 -0.05
C ARG A 29 47.96 -14.90 -0.51
N GLY A 30 47.07 -14.47 0.40
CA GLY A 30 46.41 -13.18 0.45
C GLY A 30 45.00 -13.40 1.01
N GLY A 31 44.80 -13.56 2.31
CA GLY A 31 44.92 -12.48 3.27
C GLY A 31 43.52 -12.25 3.85
N ARG A 32 43.35 -12.58 5.13
CA ARG A 32 42.11 -12.41 5.89
C ARG A 32 41.62 -10.96 5.81
N GLY A 33 40.58 -10.71 5.04
CA GLY A 33 39.74 -9.53 5.13
C GLY A 33 38.41 -9.94 5.72
N GLY A 34 38.33 -10.02 7.05
CA GLY A 34 37.07 -10.12 7.77
C GLY A 34 36.28 -8.84 7.58
N GLY A 35 35.59 -8.72 6.45
CA GLY A 35 34.50 -7.77 6.31
C GLY A 35 33.39 -8.27 7.21
N SER A 36 33.22 -7.63 8.36
CA SER A 36 31.96 -7.65 9.09
C SER A 36 30.86 -7.35 8.09
N GLN A 37 30.14 -8.39 7.66
CA GLN A 37 28.81 -8.23 7.09
C GLN A 37 28.03 -7.50 8.17
N ALA A 38 27.97 -6.18 8.03
CA ALA A 38 26.98 -5.37 8.70
C ALA A 38 25.66 -6.04 8.33
N GLN A 39 25.11 -6.74 9.31
CA GLN A 39 23.82 -7.37 9.28
C GLN A 39 22.84 -6.21 9.16
N GLY A 40 22.65 -5.72 7.94
CA GLY A 40 21.55 -4.86 7.56
C GLY A 40 20.31 -5.72 7.64
N GLY A 41 19.89 -6.02 8.88
CA GLY A 41 18.59 -6.62 9.12
C GLY A 41 17.59 -5.71 8.44
N ASP A 42 16.83 -6.28 7.50
CA ASP A 42 15.67 -5.65 6.92
C ASP A 42 14.82 -5.13 8.06
N ARG A 43 14.94 -3.83 8.36
CA ARG A 43 14.09 -3.18 9.33
C ARG A 43 12.70 -3.25 8.70
N LYS A 44 11.85 -4.12 9.25
CA LYS A 44 10.45 -4.19 8.85
C LYS A 44 9.93 -2.75 8.92
N LYS A 45 9.47 -2.23 7.77
CA LYS A 45 8.74 -0.96 7.74
C LYS A 45 7.44 -1.21 8.49
N GLU A 46 7.44 -0.89 9.77
CA GLU A 46 6.23 -0.90 10.57
C GLU A 46 5.38 0.31 10.21
N ASN A 47 4.06 0.13 10.22
CA ASN A 47 3.14 1.22 10.00
C ASN A 47 3.24 2.22 11.17
N ILE A 48 3.33 3.51 10.85
CA ILE A 48 3.32 4.58 11.87
C ILE A 48 2.00 4.68 12.63
N PHE A 49 0.97 4.01 12.12
CA PHE A 49 -0.39 4.06 12.64
C PHE A 49 -0.81 2.67 13.12
N ASP A 50 -1.09 2.55 14.40
CA ASP A 50 -1.55 1.30 15.03
C ASP A 50 -3.07 1.23 15.03
N LEU A 51 -3.61 0.52 14.03
CA LEU A 51 -5.04 0.27 13.89
C LEU A 51 -5.60 -0.68 14.94
N THR A 52 -4.77 -1.43 15.67
CA THR A 52 -5.20 -2.35 16.72
C THR A 52 -5.99 -1.63 17.81
N LYS A 53 -5.61 -0.38 18.12
CA LYS A 53 -6.27 0.47 19.13
C LYS A 53 -7.71 0.85 18.77
N TYR A 54 -8.08 0.70 17.50
CA TYR A 54 -9.36 1.06 16.93
C TYR A 54 -10.20 -0.16 16.50
N MET A 55 -9.73 -1.38 16.77
CA MET A 55 -10.51 -2.59 16.55
C MET A 55 -11.82 -2.53 17.33
N ASP A 56 -12.91 -2.94 16.67
CA ASP A 56 -14.28 -2.90 17.18
C ASP A 56 -14.78 -1.50 17.59
N LYS A 57 -14.09 -0.44 17.16
CA LYS A 57 -14.53 0.96 17.31
C LYS A 57 -15.00 1.53 15.99
N GLU A 58 -15.88 2.52 16.10
CA GLU A 58 -16.36 3.27 14.95
C GLU A 58 -15.30 4.28 14.50
N ILE A 59 -14.95 4.21 13.22
CA ILE A 59 -14.00 5.10 12.57
C ILE A 59 -14.65 5.76 11.35
N MET A 60 -14.22 6.98 11.08
CA MET A 60 -14.52 7.72 9.86
C MET A 60 -13.36 7.56 8.89
N VAL A 61 -13.70 7.31 7.63
CA VAL A 61 -12.74 7.10 6.56
C VAL A 61 -13.11 7.98 5.37
N LYS A 62 -12.15 8.78 4.91
CA LYS A 62 -12.28 9.57 3.67
C LYS A 62 -11.43 8.96 2.57
N PHE A 63 -12.04 8.82 1.40
CA PHE A 63 -11.41 8.31 0.20
C PHE A 63 -11.01 9.44 -0.74
N ASN A 64 -10.05 9.14 -1.60
CA ASN A 64 -9.79 9.96 -2.77
C ASN A 64 -11.08 10.08 -3.61
N GLY A 65 -11.39 11.28 -4.08
CA GLY A 65 -12.65 11.59 -4.76
C GLY A 65 -13.79 12.04 -3.83
N GLY A 66 -13.52 12.31 -2.55
CA GLY A 66 -14.45 12.99 -1.65
C GLY A 66 -15.50 12.10 -0.98
N ARG A 67 -15.45 10.78 -1.20
CA ARG A 67 -16.37 9.85 -0.52
C ARG A 67 -15.98 9.72 0.95
N GLU A 68 -16.99 9.75 1.81
CA GLU A 68 -16.83 9.65 3.25
C GLU A 68 -17.71 8.53 3.79
N VAL A 69 -17.13 7.67 4.62
CA VAL A 69 -17.87 6.58 5.26
C VAL A 69 -17.54 6.50 6.73
N THR A 70 -18.51 6.05 7.51
CA THR A 70 -18.34 5.72 8.92
C THR A 70 -18.68 4.25 9.11
N GLY A 71 -17.88 3.52 9.89
CA GLY A 71 -18.13 2.11 10.17
C GLY A 71 -17.24 1.54 11.27
N MET A 72 -17.59 0.35 11.76
CA MET A 72 -16.85 -0.33 12.81
C MET A 72 -15.67 -1.12 12.22
N LEU A 73 -14.45 -0.86 12.69
CA LEU A 73 -13.26 -1.56 12.21
C LEU A 73 -13.24 -3.01 12.71
N LYS A 74 -13.29 -3.98 11.78
CA LYS A 74 -13.25 -5.42 12.07
C LYS A 74 -11.92 -6.08 11.70
N GLY A 75 -11.12 -5.44 10.86
CA GLY A 75 -9.82 -5.96 10.48
C GLY A 75 -9.07 -5.03 9.55
N TYR A 76 -7.76 -5.24 9.46
CA TYR A 76 -6.89 -4.47 8.58
C TYR A 76 -5.66 -5.30 8.16
N ASP A 77 -4.93 -4.83 7.16
CA ASP A 77 -3.66 -5.41 6.73
C ASP A 77 -2.52 -4.39 6.66
N GLN A 78 -1.32 -4.84 6.28
CA GLN A 78 -0.14 -3.98 6.15
C GLN A 78 -0.28 -2.93 5.04
N LEU A 79 -1.14 -3.16 4.05
CA LEU A 79 -1.41 -2.24 2.95
C LEU A 79 -2.52 -1.23 3.30
N MET A 80 -2.97 -1.22 4.56
CA MET A 80 -4.07 -0.39 5.05
C MET A 80 -5.41 -0.68 4.36
N ASN A 81 -5.60 -1.88 3.81
CA ASN A 81 -6.94 -2.32 3.47
C ASN A 81 -7.72 -2.54 4.77
N LEU A 82 -8.99 -2.13 4.81
CA LEU A 82 -9.82 -2.20 6.02
C LEU A 82 -11.05 -3.06 5.76
N VAL A 83 -11.46 -3.81 6.77
CA VAL A 83 -12.77 -4.46 6.83
C VAL A 83 -13.61 -3.67 7.81
N LEU A 84 -14.70 -3.09 7.33
CA LEU A 84 -15.61 -2.26 8.10
C LEU A 84 -17.00 -2.90 8.13
N ASP A 85 -17.63 -2.92 9.29
CA ASP A 85 -18.99 -3.41 9.48
C ASP A 85 -19.96 -2.27 9.84
N ASN A 86 -21.25 -2.49 9.61
CA ASN A 86 -22.32 -1.49 9.79
C ASN A 86 -22.04 -0.13 9.11
N VAL A 87 -21.43 -0.18 7.92
CA VAL A 87 -20.96 1.01 7.23
C VAL A 87 -22.10 1.90 6.76
N LYS A 88 -21.95 3.20 6.99
CA LYS A 88 -22.80 4.27 6.44
C LYS A 88 -21.93 5.19 5.59
N GLU A 89 -22.32 5.40 4.34
CA GLU A 89 -21.72 6.43 3.50
C GLU A 89 -22.45 7.75 3.71
N ILE A 90 -21.66 8.82 3.84
CA ILE A 90 -22.10 10.19 4.02
C ILE A 90 -21.85 10.91 2.69
N THR A 91 -22.90 11.51 2.12
CA THR A 91 -22.81 12.30 0.89
C THR A 91 -23.30 13.72 1.18
N LYS A 92 -22.53 14.71 0.75
CA LYS A 92 -22.91 16.13 0.80
C LYS A 92 -23.25 16.58 -0.62
N ASP A 93 -24.40 17.22 -0.78
CA ASP A 93 -24.79 17.84 -2.05
C ASP A 93 -24.20 19.25 -2.20
N GLU A 94 -24.45 19.90 -3.35
CA GLU A 94 -23.98 21.26 -3.64
C GLU A 94 -24.62 22.33 -2.74
N GLU A 95 -25.76 22.00 -2.13
CA GLU A 95 -26.52 22.87 -1.23
C GLU A 95 -26.09 22.71 0.24
N GLY A 96 -25.19 21.77 0.53
CA GLY A 96 -24.68 21.48 1.86
C GLY A 96 -25.51 20.48 2.67
N ASN A 97 -26.58 19.92 2.10
CA ASN A 97 -27.37 18.90 2.78
C ASN A 97 -26.58 17.60 2.87
N THR A 98 -26.61 17.01 4.06
CA THR A 98 -25.94 15.73 4.33
C THR A 98 -26.96 14.60 4.26
N SER A 99 -26.71 13.63 3.38
CA SER A 99 -27.49 12.39 3.27
C SER A 99 -26.64 11.20 3.67
N SER A 100 -27.27 10.15 4.19
CA SER A 100 -26.58 8.90 4.53
C SER A 100 -27.24 7.68 3.92
N ARG A 101 -26.42 6.69 3.52
CA ARG A 101 -26.89 5.38 3.06
C ARG A 101 -26.14 4.24 3.74
N SER A 102 -26.86 3.20 4.12
CA SER A 102 -26.26 2.00 4.73
C SER A 102 -25.69 1.08 3.65
N LEU A 103 -24.46 0.59 3.87
CA LEU A 103 -23.74 -0.33 3.00
C LEU A 103 -23.48 -1.70 3.68
N GLY A 104 -23.67 -1.81 4.99
CA GLY A 104 -23.44 -3.05 5.74
C GLY A 104 -21.94 -3.37 5.87
N LEU A 105 -21.52 -4.54 5.38
CA LEU A 105 -20.11 -4.97 5.41
C LEU A 105 -19.38 -4.45 4.17
N LEU A 106 -18.25 -3.76 4.38
CA LEU A 106 -17.45 -3.15 3.32
C LEU A 106 -15.96 -3.46 3.49
N VAL A 107 -15.28 -3.73 2.37
CA VAL A 107 -13.82 -3.80 2.31
C VAL A 107 -13.30 -2.53 1.65
N ALA A 108 -12.57 -1.72 2.40
CA ALA A 108 -11.96 -0.48 1.93
C ALA A 108 -10.55 -0.74 1.41
N ARG A 109 -10.23 -0.21 0.23
CA ARG A 109 -8.91 -0.38 -0.39
C ARG A 109 -7.93 0.69 0.10
N GLY A 110 -6.82 0.27 0.68
CA GLY A 110 -5.80 1.13 1.30
C GLY A 110 -5.23 2.20 0.36
N THR A 111 -5.11 1.88 -0.93
CA THR A 111 -4.60 2.82 -1.96
C THR A 111 -5.48 4.04 -2.20
N LEU A 112 -6.74 4.01 -1.77
CA LEU A 112 -7.69 5.11 -1.94
C LEU A 112 -7.93 5.88 -0.64
N LEU A 113 -7.36 5.43 0.47
CA LEU A 113 -7.54 6.09 1.76
C LEU A 113 -6.77 7.40 1.79
N VAL A 114 -7.44 8.45 2.26
CA VAL A 114 -6.86 9.79 2.46
C VAL A 114 -6.81 10.11 3.95
N LEU A 115 -7.86 9.77 4.70
CA LEU A 115 -7.95 10.05 6.13
C LEU A 115 -8.65 8.89 6.86
N ILE A 116 -8.16 8.59 8.07
CA ILE A 116 -8.79 7.73 9.05
C ILE A 116 -8.83 8.51 10.36
N SER A 117 -10.01 8.64 10.98
CA SER A 117 -10.16 9.25 12.30
C SER A 117 -11.12 8.45 13.18
N PRO A 118 -10.89 8.36 14.50
CA PRO A 118 -11.90 7.84 15.41
C PRO A 118 -13.11 8.77 15.42
N VAL A 119 -14.31 8.19 15.48
CA VAL A 119 -15.53 8.98 15.71
C VAL A 119 -15.59 9.45 17.17
N ASP A 120 -15.13 8.62 18.10
CA ASP A 120 -15.03 8.96 19.51
C ASP A 120 -14.07 10.14 19.73
N GLY A 121 -14.57 11.18 20.38
CA GLY A 121 -13.85 12.45 20.60
C GLY A 121 -13.85 13.41 19.40
N SER A 122 -14.57 13.12 18.31
CA SER A 122 -14.76 14.05 17.20
C SER A 122 -16.14 14.71 17.27
N GLU A 123 -16.19 16.03 17.16
CA GLU A 123 -17.42 16.80 17.06
C GLU A 123 -17.31 17.90 16.00
N GLU A 124 -18.44 18.25 15.39
CA GLU A 124 -18.54 19.40 14.50
C GLU A 124 -18.70 20.66 15.36
N ILE A 125 -17.84 21.64 15.13
CA ILE A 125 -17.82 22.91 15.86
C ILE A 125 -18.05 24.07 14.90
N GLU A 126 -18.65 25.13 15.43
CA GLU A 126 -18.66 26.42 14.75
C GLU A 126 -17.24 26.94 14.54
N ASN A 127 -17.06 27.83 13.57
CA ASN A 127 -15.76 28.40 13.28
C ASN A 127 -15.18 29.09 14.53
N PRO A 128 -14.09 28.57 15.14
CA PRO A 128 -13.60 29.04 16.43
C PRO A 128 -12.86 30.38 16.35
N PHE A 129 -12.73 30.96 15.15
CA PHE A 129 -12.06 32.24 14.91
C PHE A 129 -13.02 33.39 14.62
N VAL A 130 -14.34 33.13 14.59
CA VAL A 130 -15.33 34.21 14.60
C VAL A 130 -15.32 34.75 16.02
N GLN A 131 -14.67 35.90 16.23
CA GLN A 131 -14.80 36.64 17.48
C GLN A 131 -16.30 36.87 17.68
N ALA A 132 -16.85 36.45 18.82
CA ALA A 132 -18.16 36.95 19.20
C ALA A 132 -18.00 38.47 19.19
N ASP A 133 -18.71 39.16 18.31
CA ASP A 133 -18.66 40.62 18.27
C ASP A 133 -18.87 41.08 19.71
N ASP A 134 -17.86 41.75 20.28
CA ASP A 134 -17.93 42.28 21.64
C ASP A 134 -19.10 43.27 21.65
N ASP A 135 -20.27 42.81 22.11
CA ASP A 135 -21.46 43.62 22.28
C ASP A 135 -21.11 44.78 23.25
N GLU A 136 -21.05 46.00 22.72
CA GLU A 136 -20.99 47.27 23.47
C GLU A 136 -22.22 47.49 24.37
#